data_AF-H2EZP7-F1
#
_entry.id   AF-H2EZP7-F1
#
_cell.length_a   1.000
_cell.length_b   1.000
_cell.length_c   1.000
_cell.angle_alpha   90.00
_cell.angle_beta   90.00
_cell.angle_gamma   90.00
#
_symmetry.space_group_name_H-M   'P 1'
#
loop_
_entity.id
_entity.type
_entity.pdbx_description
1 polymer ?
#
loop_
_entity_poly.entity_id
_entity_poly.type
_entity_poly.pdbx_seq_one_letter_code
_entity_poly.pdbx_strand_id
1 'polypeptide(L)'
;YAILSKTGISTVPDSKITGDIAVSPIARGAMTGFSFTMGGATGELSESVQVTGTSYAANSIQTGVPADLTTAVSDMQTAYTDAAGRANSDGARINLGAGLLGGDFGGSTAPLTPGVYTFGTDVSINGDIVFDGGENDVFIIQMTGSLHQFASVSLINGAKAENIFWQVAGHVDVACGKHMEGILLVKTHATFKTKSTLNGRVLS
;
A
#
# COMPACT_ATOMS: atom_id res chain seq x y z
N TYR A 1 -7.01 6.39 6.31
CA TYR A 1 -5.54 6.37 6.40
C TYR A 1 -4.90 6.21 5.03
N ALA A 2 -3.92 7.07 4.75
CA ALA A 2 -2.92 6.87 3.71
C ALA A 2 -1.91 5.80 4.13
N ILE A 3 -1.54 5.75 5.41
CA ILE A 3 -0.70 4.71 5.99
C ILE A 3 -1.32 4.21 7.30
N LEU A 4 -1.54 2.90 7.42
CA LEU A 4 -1.94 2.24 8.66
C LEU A 4 -0.96 1.09 8.90
N SER A 5 -0.30 1.06 10.07
CA SER A 5 0.62 -0.01 10.44
C SER A 5 0.36 -0.56 11.84
N LYS A 6 0.55 -1.87 12.03
CA LYS A 6 0.50 -2.47 13.38
C LYS A 6 1.74 -2.23 14.23
N THR A 7 2.89 -2.05 13.60
CA THR A 7 4.20 -2.16 14.27
C THR A 7 5.08 -0.92 14.16
N GLY A 8 4.74 0.04 13.30
CA GLY A 8 5.43 1.33 13.25
C GLY A 8 5.46 1.96 11.87
N ILE A 9 5.83 3.23 11.83
CA ILE A 9 6.03 3.97 10.57
C ILE A 9 7.32 4.77 10.75
N SER A 10 8.28 4.60 9.86
CA SER A 10 9.54 5.35 9.90
C SER A 10 9.76 6.09 8.60
N THR A 11 10.45 7.23 8.67
CA THR A 11 10.78 8.03 7.49
C THR A 11 12.23 8.49 7.54
N VAL A 12 12.94 8.35 6.41
CA VAL A 12 14.31 8.83 6.20
C VAL A 12 14.65 8.90 4.70
N PRO A 13 15.13 10.05 4.17
CA PRO A 13 14.95 11.40 4.72
C PRO A 13 13.46 11.81 4.70
N ASP A 14 13.16 13.07 4.99
CA ASP A 14 11.80 13.60 5.05
C ASP A 14 10.92 13.16 3.86
N SER A 15 9.73 12.68 4.18
CA SER A 15 8.68 12.30 3.24
C SER A 15 7.64 13.41 3.07
N LYS A 16 6.79 13.29 2.04
CA LYS A 16 5.59 14.12 1.86
C LYS A 16 4.37 13.20 1.73
N ILE A 17 3.51 13.23 2.73
CA ILE A 17 2.35 12.36 2.86
C ILE A 17 1.10 13.22 2.82
N THR A 18 0.13 12.85 2.00
CA THR A 18 -1.22 13.45 2.00
C THR A 18 -2.21 12.42 2.52
N GLY A 19 -2.93 12.78 3.57
CA GLY A 19 -3.87 11.91 4.28
C GLY A 19 -3.33 11.41 5.63
N ASP A 20 -4.24 10.88 6.43
CA ASP A 20 -3.92 10.48 7.81
C ASP A 20 -3.01 9.26 7.88
N ILE A 21 -2.13 9.24 8.88
CA ILE A 21 -1.28 8.09 9.19
C ILE A 21 -1.59 7.57 10.59
N ALA A 22 -1.48 6.26 10.78
CA ALA A 22 -1.82 5.66 12.07
C ALA A 22 -1.01 4.41 12.42
N VAL A 23 -0.78 4.23 13.71
CA VAL A 23 -0.24 2.99 14.28
C VAL A 23 -1.11 2.42 15.39
N SER A 24 -1.39 1.11 15.34
CA SER A 24 -2.11 0.39 16.39
C SER A 24 -1.94 -1.13 16.27
N PRO A 25 -1.65 -1.88 17.35
CA PRO A 25 -1.78 -1.50 18.76
C PRO A 25 -0.54 -0.80 19.34
N ILE A 26 0.51 -0.59 18.55
CA ILE A 26 1.74 0.03 19.04
C ILE A 26 1.53 1.53 19.35
N ALA A 27 2.28 2.02 20.34
CA ALA A 27 2.27 3.42 20.75
C ALA A 27 3.01 4.32 19.75
N ARG A 28 2.76 5.64 19.84
CA ARG A 28 3.32 6.68 18.96
C ARG A 28 4.84 6.66 18.85
N GLY A 29 5.56 6.16 19.85
CA GLY A 29 7.02 6.05 19.82
C GLY A 29 7.57 5.21 18.66
N ALA A 30 6.75 4.36 18.04
CA ALA A 30 7.09 3.61 16.84
C ALA A 30 6.93 4.42 15.53
N MET A 31 6.48 5.67 15.62
CA MET A 31 6.43 6.61 14.50
C MET A 31 7.67 7.50 14.54
N THR A 32 8.71 7.14 13.78
CA THR A 32 10.06 7.73 13.90
C THR A 32 10.46 8.54 12.66
N GLY A 33 11.30 9.55 12.84
CA GLY A 33 11.80 10.41 11.74
C GLY A 33 10.88 11.56 11.30
N PHE A 34 9.64 11.61 11.81
CA PHE A 34 8.65 12.64 11.44
C PHE A 34 8.84 14.00 12.12
N SER A 35 9.76 14.10 13.09
CA SER A 35 9.99 15.33 13.88
C SER A 35 8.69 15.91 14.45
N PHE A 36 7.83 15.06 15.01
CA PHE A 36 6.53 15.48 15.54
C PHE A 36 6.69 16.56 16.60
N THR A 37 5.89 17.62 16.47
CA THR A 37 5.73 18.65 17.50
C THR A 37 4.42 18.43 18.25
N MET A 38 4.38 18.90 19.50
CA MET A 38 3.15 18.96 20.29
C MET A 38 2.15 19.88 19.60
N GLY A 39 0.97 19.37 19.28
CA GLY A 39 -0.15 20.09 18.69
C GLY A 39 -1.33 20.19 19.67
N GLY A 40 -2.07 21.30 19.59
CA GLY A 40 -3.34 21.50 20.30
C GLY A 40 -3.27 21.74 21.82
N ALA A 41 -4.40 22.17 22.39
CA ALA A 41 -4.56 22.50 23.81
C ALA A 41 -4.47 21.27 24.76
N THR A 42 -4.47 20.05 24.19
CA THR A 42 -4.42 18.78 24.93
C THR A 42 -3.03 18.16 24.99
N GLY A 43 -2.02 18.75 24.32
CA GLY A 43 -0.64 18.27 24.39
C GLY A 43 -0.43 16.92 23.68
N GLU A 44 -1.05 16.73 22.51
CA GLU A 44 -0.82 15.54 21.70
C GLU A 44 0.31 15.79 20.69
N LEU A 45 1.33 14.93 20.64
CA LEU A 45 2.41 14.96 19.64
C LEU A 45 1.83 14.67 18.24
N SER A 46 1.29 15.67 17.53
CA SER A 46 0.36 15.38 16.42
C SER A 46 0.66 16.06 15.10
N GLU A 47 1.57 17.04 15.04
CA GLU A 47 1.84 17.78 13.80
C GLU A 47 3.26 17.50 13.27
N SER A 48 3.34 17.22 11.97
CA SER A 48 4.59 17.10 11.23
C SER A 48 4.42 17.77 9.87
N VAL A 49 5.39 18.58 9.45
CA VAL A 49 5.39 19.21 8.11
C VAL A 49 5.42 18.19 6.97
N GLN A 50 5.78 16.94 7.27
CA GLN A 50 5.79 15.82 6.33
C GLN A 50 4.40 15.25 6.07
N VAL A 51 3.40 15.56 6.91
CA VAL A 51 2.05 14.98 6.85
C VAL A 51 1.01 16.08 6.66
N THR A 52 0.43 16.14 5.47
CA THR A 52 -0.81 16.90 5.20
C THR A 52 -2.00 16.03 5.61
N GLY A 53 -2.27 15.98 6.90
CA GLY A 53 -3.26 15.11 7.55
C GLY A 53 -2.98 14.99 9.05
N THR A 54 -3.65 14.07 9.72
CA THR A 54 -3.45 13.82 11.16
C THR A 54 -2.68 12.52 11.40
N SER A 55 -1.86 12.50 12.44
CA SER A 55 -1.14 11.31 12.89
C SER A 55 -1.79 10.72 14.16
N TYR A 56 -2.16 9.45 14.12
CA TYR A 56 -2.84 8.76 15.22
C TYR A 56 -2.02 7.58 15.75
N ALA A 57 -2.18 7.29 17.04
CA ALA A 57 -1.52 6.15 17.67
C ALA A 57 -2.40 5.52 18.75
N ALA A 58 -2.15 4.25 19.07
CA ALA A 58 -2.97 3.50 20.05
C ALA A 58 -3.02 4.12 21.44
N ASN A 59 -1.97 4.85 21.85
CA ASN A 59 -1.90 5.53 23.15
C ASN A 59 -2.39 6.99 23.09
N SER A 60 -3.22 7.35 22.10
CA SER A 60 -3.87 8.66 22.05
C SER A 60 -4.77 8.88 23.27
N ILE A 61 -4.77 10.11 23.80
CA ILE A 61 -5.64 10.50 24.93
C ILE A 61 -6.99 11.02 24.45
N GLN A 62 -7.12 11.38 23.16
CA GLN A 62 -8.37 11.75 22.55
C GLN A 62 -9.38 10.60 22.65
N THR A 63 -10.53 10.88 23.30
CA THR A 63 -11.64 9.93 23.45
C THR A 63 -12.07 9.37 22.10
N GLY A 64 -12.18 8.04 22.02
CA GLY A 64 -12.61 7.32 20.81
C GLY A 64 -11.46 6.84 19.92
N VAL A 65 -10.34 7.58 19.84
CA VAL A 65 -9.25 7.28 18.90
C VAL A 65 -8.69 5.85 19.05
N PRO A 66 -8.36 5.35 20.26
CA PRO A 66 -7.85 3.98 20.39
C PRO A 66 -8.84 2.90 19.93
N ALA A 67 -10.14 3.11 20.14
CA ALA A 67 -11.19 2.19 19.70
C ALA A 67 -11.33 2.22 18.16
N ASP A 68 -11.36 3.41 17.57
CA ASP A 68 -11.44 3.60 16.11
C ASP A 68 -10.22 2.99 15.40
N LEU A 69 -9.03 3.11 15.98
CA LEU A 69 -7.81 2.47 15.45
C LEU A 69 -7.86 0.95 15.54
N THR A 70 -8.48 0.40 16.60
CA THR A 70 -8.70 -1.04 16.71
C THR A 70 -9.63 -1.54 15.61
N THR A 71 -10.72 -0.82 15.35
CA THR A 71 -11.64 -1.09 14.25
C THR A 71 -10.93 -1.01 12.91
N ALA A 72 -10.16 0.05 12.64
CA ALA A 72 -9.44 0.23 11.39
C ALA A 72 -8.45 -0.92 11.11
N VAL A 73 -7.75 -1.41 12.14
CA VAL A 73 -6.85 -2.57 12.01
C VAL A 73 -7.61 -3.87 11.79
N SER A 74 -8.82 -4.01 12.35
CA SER A 74 -9.71 -5.15 12.06
C SER A 74 -10.21 -5.12 10.61
N ASP A 75 -10.60 -3.95 10.11
CA ASP A 75 -11.06 -3.75 8.74
C ASP A 75 -9.93 -4.03 7.75
N MET A 76 -8.70 -3.57 8.05
CA MET A 76 -7.51 -3.89 7.27
C MET A 76 -7.25 -5.40 7.16
N GLN A 77 -7.37 -6.13 8.27
CA GLN A 77 -7.21 -7.60 8.27
C GLN A 77 -8.33 -8.30 7.49
N THR A 78 -9.54 -7.78 7.56
CA THR A 78 -10.69 -8.27 6.79
C THR A 78 -10.46 -8.05 5.31
N ALA A 79 -10.04 -6.84 4.91
CA ALA A 79 -9.72 -6.51 3.52
C ALA A 79 -8.57 -7.37 2.97
N TYR A 80 -7.50 -7.60 3.75
CA TYR A 80 -6.43 -8.52 3.39
C TYR A 80 -6.97 -9.92 3.11
N THR A 81 -7.82 -10.44 4.01
CA THR A 81 -8.35 -11.81 3.92
C THR A 81 -9.32 -11.96 2.75
N ASP A 82 -10.17 -10.95 2.51
CA ASP A 82 -11.07 -10.91 1.37
C ASP A 82 -10.28 -10.87 0.06
N ALA A 83 -9.29 -9.96 -0.06
CA ALA A 83 -8.45 -9.86 -1.23
C ALA A 83 -7.67 -11.16 -1.49
N ALA A 84 -7.13 -11.81 -0.47
CA ALA A 84 -6.44 -13.11 -0.57
C ALA A 84 -7.39 -14.27 -0.95
N GLY A 85 -8.67 -14.16 -0.61
CA GLY A 85 -9.69 -15.18 -0.84
C GLY A 85 -10.40 -15.09 -2.19
N ARG A 86 -10.13 -14.06 -3.01
CA ARG A 86 -10.79 -13.92 -4.32
C ARG A 86 -10.36 -15.05 -5.26
N ALA A 87 -11.34 -15.72 -5.85
CA ALA A 87 -11.08 -16.79 -6.81
C ALA A 87 -10.53 -16.23 -8.13
N ASN A 88 -9.61 -16.97 -8.75
CA ASN A 88 -9.14 -16.72 -10.10
C ASN A 88 -9.38 -17.97 -10.96
N SER A 89 -10.36 -17.91 -11.87
CA SER A 89 -10.66 -18.97 -12.83
C SER A 89 -10.00 -18.75 -14.19
N ASP A 90 -9.28 -17.64 -14.38
CA ASP A 90 -8.61 -17.32 -15.64
C ASP A 90 -7.17 -17.84 -15.61
N GLY A 91 -6.93 -18.94 -16.33
CA GLY A 91 -5.62 -19.57 -16.44
C GLY A 91 -4.54 -18.64 -17.01
N ALA A 92 -4.88 -17.62 -17.80
CA ALA A 92 -3.91 -16.66 -18.33
C ALA A 92 -3.41 -15.68 -17.27
N ARG A 93 -4.10 -15.57 -16.13
CA ARG A 93 -3.76 -14.68 -15.01
C ARG A 93 -3.18 -15.42 -13.81
N ILE A 94 -3.00 -16.74 -13.93
CA ILE A 94 -2.30 -17.57 -12.95
C ILE A 94 -0.81 -17.55 -13.29
N ASN A 95 -0.01 -17.07 -12.34
CA ASN A 95 1.45 -17.00 -12.41
C ASN A 95 1.97 -16.34 -13.70
N LEU A 96 1.32 -15.24 -14.10
CA LEU A 96 1.65 -14.48 -15.32
C LEU A 96 3.15 -14.15 -15.36
N GLY A 97 3.83 -14.47 -16.46
CA GLY A 97 5.28 -14.20 -16.59
C GLY A 97 6.14 -14.89 -15.51
N ALA A 98 5.63 -15.94 -14.85
CA ALA A 98 6.25 -16.58 -13.68
C ALA A 98 6.61 -15.58 -12.56
N GLY A 99 5.79 -14.55 -12.37
CA GLY A 99 6.01 -13.48 -11.39
C GLY A 99 6.91 -12.35 -11.90
N LEU A 100 7.44 -12.41 -13.12
CA LEU A 100 8.20 -11.32 -13.73
C LEU A 100 7.26 -10.47 -14.60
N LEU A 101 6.91 -9.28 -14.12
CA LEU A 101 6.01 -8.36 -14.81
C LEU A 101 6.79 -7.27 -15.57
N GLY A 102 6.14 -6.78 -16.64
CA GLY A 102 6.69 -5.85 -17.62
C GLY A 102 6.76 -6.47 -19.03
N GLY A 103 6.93 -5.64 -20.05
CA GLY A 103 6.97 -6.10 -21.45
C GLY A 103 5.68 -6.82 -21.85
N ASP A 104 5.78 -8.09 -22.25
CA ASP A 104 4.63 -8.91 -22.64
C ASP A 104 3.73 -9.33 -21.46
N PHE A 105 4.16 -9.08 -20.22
CA PHE A 105 3.46 -9.47 -19.00
C PHE A 105 3.05 -8.23 -18.19
N GLY A 106 2.20 -7.39 -18.77
CA GLY A 106 1.66 -6.19 -18.13
C GLY A 106 2.24 -4.87 -18.65
N GLY A 107 3.15 -4.88 -19.62
CA GLY A 107 3.70 -3.66 -20.22
C GLY A 107 2.72 -2.97 -21.18
N SER A 108 3.15 -1.87 -21.81
CA SER A 108 2.29 -1.03 -22.65
C SER A 108 1.70 -1.73 -23.88
N THR A 109 2.33 -2.79 -24.36
CA THR A 109 1.84 -3.61 -25.49
C THR A 109 0.93 -4.75 -25.06
N ALA A 110 0.91 -5.07 -23.76
CA ALA A 110 0.12 -6.15 -23.17
C ALA A 110 -0.30 -5.76 -21.74
N PRO A 111 -1.13 -4.71 -21.58
CA PRO A 111 -1.47 -4.17 -20.27
C PRO A 111 -2.26 -5.17 -19.42
N LEU A 112 -2.19 -5.00 -18.11
CA LEU A 112 -3.03 -5.72 -17.17
C LEU A 112 -4.47 -5.21 -17.29
N THR A 113 -5.42 -6.13 -17.44
CA THR A 113 -6.85 -5.86 -17.63
C THR A 113 -7.65 -6.23 -16.39
N PRO A 114 -8.90 -5.77 -16.22
CA PRO A 114 -9.64 -5.93 -14.97
C PRO A 114 -9.82 -7.39 -14.57
N GLY A 115 -9.64 -7.67 -13.27
CA GLY A 115 -9.83 -8.99 -12.67
C GLY A 115 -8.76 -9.39 -11.66
N VAL A 116 -8.67 -10.70 -11.41
CA VAL A 116 -7.79 -11.28 -10.39
C VAL A 116 -6.57 -11.93 -11.03
N TYR A 117 -5.39 -11.57 -10.55
CA TYR A 117 -4.10 -12.17 -10.89
C TYR A 117 -3.52 -12.86 -9.67
N THR A 118 -3.00 -14.08 -9.83
CA THR A 118 -2.55 -14.90 -8.71
C THR A 118 -1.15 -15.44 -8.90
N PHE A 119 -0.32 -15.30 -7.86
CA PHE A 119 1.08 -15.73 -7.86
C PHE A 119 1.36 -16.58 -6.64
N GLY A 120 1.88 -17.79 -6.87
CA GLY A 120 2.33 -18.69 -5.81
C GLY A 120 3.75 -18.40 -5.30
N THR A 121 4.33 -17.29 -5.71
CA THR A 121 5.73 -16.89 -5.48
C THR A 121 5.83 -15.38 -5.27
N ASP A 122 7.06 -14.88 -5.16
CA ASP A 122 7.35 -13.45 -5.29
C ASP A 122 6.96 -12.93 -6.68
N VAL A 123 6.66 -11.64 -6.74
CA VAL A 123 6.43 -10.88 -7.97
C VAL A 123 7.48 -9.79 -8.08
N SER A 124 8.11 -9.67 -9.24
CA SER A 124 9.06 -8.61 -9.57
C SER A 124 8.57 -7.79 -10.76
N ILE A 125 8.44 -6.47 -10.59
CA ILE A 125 8.10 -5.53 -11.66
C ILE A 125 9.43 -5.03 -12.26
N ASN A 126 9.89 -5.70 -13.32
CA ASN A 126 11.19 -5.46 -13.95
C ASN A 126 11.12 -4.47 -15.12
N GLY A 127 9.95 -4.34 -15.75
CA GLY A 127 9.63 -3.31 -16.73
C GLY A 127 8.38 -2.55 -16.32
N ASP A 128 8.18 -1.36 -16.88
CA ASP A 128 6.99 -0.56 -16.56
C ASP A 128 5.73 -1.38 -16.88
N ILE A 129 4.75 -1.31 -15.98
CA ILE A 129 3.47 -1.98 -16.15
C ILE A 129 2.34 -0.96 -16.27
N VAL A 130 1.27 -1.38 -16.96
CA VAL A 130 0.11 -0.57 -17.27
C VAL A 130 -1.14 -1.33 -16.83
N PHE A 131 -1.99 -0.66 -16.05
CA PHE A 131 -3.37 -1.10 -15.84
C PHE A 131 -4.29 -0.40 -16.84
N ASP A 132 -5.00 -1.20 -17.62
CA ASP A 132 -5.96 -0.77 -18.62
C ASP A 132 -7.36 -1.19 -18.20
N GLY A 133 -8.22 -0.21 -17.90
CA GLY A 133 -9.60 -0.41 -17.53
C GLY A 133 -10.34 0.91 -17.37
N GLY A 134 -11.65 0.84 -17.19
CA GLY A 134 -12.51 1.97 -16.91
C GLY A 134 -12.49 2.40 -15.44
N GLU A 135 -13.24 3.46 -15.16
CA GLU A 135 -13.29 4.11 -13.83
C GLU A 135 -13.84 3.26 -12.68
N ASN A 136 -14.57 2.19 -13.00
CA ASN A 136 -15.20 1.29 -12.03
C ASN A 136 -14.58 -0.12 -12.09
N ASP A 137 -13.59 -0.32 -12.95
CA ASP A 137 -12.94 -1.61 -13.12
C ASP A 137 -11.97 -1.88 -11.97
N VAL A 138 -11.93 -3.14 -11.53
CA VAL A 138 -11.20 -3.58 -10.34
C VAL A 138 -10.10 -4.57 -10.72
N PHE A 139 -8.96 -4.42 -10.06
CA PHE A 139 -7.78 -5.26 -10.23
C PHE A 139 -7.35 -5.79 -8.87
N ILE A 140 -7.14 -7.10 -8.77
CA ILE A 140 -6.69 -7.75 -7.53
C ILE A 140 -5.48 -8.61 -7.85
N ILE A 141 -4.34 -8.28 -7.25
CA ILE A 141 -3.07 -8.94 -7.48
C ILE A 141 -2.70 -9.65 -6.18
N GLN A 142 -2.80 -10.97 -6.18
CA GLN A 142 -2.51 -11.82 -5.02
C GLN A 142 -1.15 -12.47 -5.17
N MET A 143 -0.33 -12.39 -4.14
CA MET A 143 0.94 -13.12 -4.07
C MET A 143 1.18 -13.73 -2.70
N THR A 144 1.62 -14.99 -2.69
CA THR A 144 2.08 -15.68 -1.47
C THR A 144 3.50 -15.26 -1.07
N GLY A 145 4.25 -14.64 -1.99
CA GLY A 145 5.55 -14.06 -1.75
C GLY A 145 5.51 -12.54 -1.53
N SER A 146 6.62 -11.90 -1.88
CA SER A 146 6.90 -10.47 -1.76
C SER A 146 6.75 -9.77 -3.11
N LEU A 147 6.55 -8.45 -3.08
CA LEU A 147 6.54 -7.59 -4.25
C LEU A 147 7.84 -6.79 -4.32
N HIS A 148 8.64 -7.00 -5.37
CA HIS A 148 9.84 -6.22 -5.65
C HIS A 148 9.63 -5.34 -6.88
N GLN A 149 9.53 -4.03 -6.68
CA GLN A 149 9.25 -3.09 -7.75
C GLN A 149 10.52 -2.35 -8.20
N PHE A 150 11.00 -2.66 -9.41
CA PHE A 150 12.14 -1.99 -10.04
C PHE A 150 11.75 -1.01 -11.16
N ALA A 151 10.48 -1.02 -11.58
CA ALA A 151 9.91 -0.16 -12.61
C ALA A 151 8.56 0.45 -12.18
N SER A 152 8.00 1.38 -12.95
CA SER A 152 6.83 2.15 -12.55
C SER A 152 5.51 1.50 -12.97
N VAL A 153 4.45 1.81 -12.23
CA VAL A 153 3.06 1.46 -12.56
C VAL A 153 2.39 2.68 -13.16
N SER A 154 1.57 2.48 -14.20
CA SER A 154 0.77 3.54 -14.81
C SER A 154 -0.65 3.05 -15.10
N LEU A 155 -1.59 4.00 -15.21
CA LEU A 155 -3.02 3.75 -15.40
C LEU A 155 -3.47 4.39 -16.71
N ILE A 156 -4.27 3.69 -17.51
CA ILE A 156 -4.86 4.22 -18.75
C ILE A 156 -6.37 3.97 -18.81
N ASN A 157 -7.04 4.62 -19.77
CA ASN A 157 -8.45 4.43 -20.11
C ASN A 157 -9.49 4.63 -18.97
N GLY A 158 -9.06 5.25 -17.87
CA GLY A 158 -9.92 5.60 -16.74
C GLY A 158 -9.67 4.79 -15.48
N ALA A 159 -8.77 3.80 -15.50
CA ALA A 159 -8.41 3.02 -14.34
C ALA A 159 -7.97 3.94 -13.18
N LYS A 160 -8.38 3.58 -11.95
CA LYS A 160 -8.13 4.37 -10.74
C LYS A 160 -7.34 3.56 -9.72
N ALA A 161 -6.39 4.22 -9.05
CA ALA A 161 -5.62 3.64 -7.95
C ALA A 161 -6.50 3.01 -6.87
N GLU A 162 -7.63 3.64 -6.54
CA GLU A 162 -8.55 3.16 -5.50
C GLU A 162 -9.21 1.80 -5.82
N ASN A 163 -9.15 1.35 -7.08
CA ASN A 163 -9.68 0.06 -7.53
C ASN A 163 -8.60 -1.01 -7.78
N ILE A 164 -7.34 -0.72 -7.46
CA ILE A 164 -6.21 -1.66 -7.63
C ILE A 164 -5.77 -2.14 -6.25
N PHE A 165 -5.91 -3.43 -5.99
CA PHE A 165 -5.59 -4.04 -4.70
C PHE A 165 -4.42 -5.01 -4.85
N TRP A 166 -3.38 -4.77 -4.06
CA TRP A 166 -2.19 -5.62 -3.99
C TRP A 166 -2.21 -6.36 -2.66
N GLN A 167 -2.56 -7.64 -2.69
CA GLN A 167 -2.47 -8.51 -1.52
C GLN A 167 -1.12 -9.21 -1.53
N VAL A 168 -0.28 -8.91 -0.54
CA VAL A 168 1.11 -9.37 -0.47
C VAL A 168 1.35 -10.09 0.85
N ALA A 169 1.60 -11.41 0.80
CA ALA A 169 1.83 -12.21 2.01
C ALA A 169 3.24 -12.06 2.58
N GLY A 170 4.20 -11.64 1.75
CA GLY A 170 5.54 -11.24 2.15
C GLY A 170 5.61 -9.74 2.47
N HIS A 171 6.58 -9.07 1.85
CA HIS A 171 6.84 -7.63 1.99
C HIS A 171 6.78 -6.91 0.65
N VAL A 172 6.72 -5.58 0.68
CA VAL A 172 6.80 -4.73 -0.52
C VAL A 172 8.08 -3.92 -0.50
N ASP A 173 8.83 -3.93 -1.60
CA ASP A 173 9.97 -3.05 -1.84
C ASP A 173 9.73 -2.20 -3.08
N VAL A 174 9.66 -0.88 -2.92
CA VAL A 174 9.60 0.06 -4.03
C VAL A 174 10.96 0.71 -4.23
N ALA A 175 11.58 0.45 -5.38
CA ALA A 175 12.90 0.99 -5.72
C ALA A 175 12.93 2.51 -5.85
N CYS A 176 14.14 3.08 -5.78
CA CYS A 176 14.35 4.53 -5.80
C CYS A 176 13.72 5.17 -7.04
N GLY A 177 12.99 6.26 -6.84
CA GLY A 177 12.38 7.03 -7.93
C GLY A 177 11.27 6.32 -8.70
N LYS A 178 10.77 5.16 -8.25
CA LYS A 178 9.69 4.44 -8.91
C LYS A 178 8.32 4.85 -8.40
N HIS A 179 7.34 4.78 -9.29
CA HIS A 179 5.97 5.18 -9.02
C HIS A 179 5.06 3.96 -8.88
N MET A 180 4.32 3.91 -7.79
CA MET A 180 3.36 2.86 -7.47
C MET A 180 1.93 3.42 -7.51
N GLU A 181 0.98 2.57 -7.91
CA GLU A 181 -0.45 2.87 -7.95
C GLU A 181 -1.21 1.76 -7.22
N GLY A 182 -2.08 2.13 -6.27
CA GLY A 182 -3.02 1.19 -5.66
C GLY A 182 -2.99 1.07 -4.13
N ILE A 183 -3.81 0.16 -3.64
CA ILE A 183 -3.97 -0.18 -2.23
C ILE A 183 -3.08 -1.38 -1.90
N LEU A 184 -2.04 -1.16 -1.11
CA LEU A 184 -1.15 -2.20 -0.62
C LEU A 184 -1.71 -2.82 0.66
N LEU A 185 -2.13 -4.08 0.60
CA LEU A 185 -2.52 -4.93 1.74
C LEU A 185 -1.38 -5.89 2.04
N VAL A 186 -0.47 -5.47 2.91
CA VAL A 186 0.83 -6.14 3.12
C VAL A 186 0.82 -6.86 4.45
N LYS A 187 1.23 -8.12 4.48
CA LYS A 187 1.18 -8.93 5.70
C LYS A 187 2.29 -8.59 6.70
N THR A 188 3.43 -8.11 6.20
CA THR A 188 4.63 -7.88 7.03
C THR A 188 5.04 -6.42 7.08
N HIS A 189 5.65 -5.88 6.02
CA HIS A 189 6.12 -4.50 5.94
C HIS A 189 6.22 -4.02 4.49
N ALA A 190 6.21 -2.70 4.31
CA ALA A 190 6.45 -2.05 3.04
C ALA A 190 7.57 -1.02 3.16
N THR A 191 8.51 -1.06 2.22
CA THR A 191 9.66 -0.16 2.15
C THR A 191 9.60 0.67 0.87
N PHE A 192 9.54 1.98 1.03
CA PHE A 192 9.61 2.95 -0.06
C PHE A 192 10.99 3.60 -0.05
N LYS A 193 11.84 3.25 -1.04
CA LYS A 193 13.20 3.80 -1.14
C LYS A 193 13.18 5.24 -1.64
N THR A 194 14.32 5.93 -1.49
CA THR A 194 14.47 7.36 -1.78
C THR A 194 13.78 7.80 -3.08
N LYS A 195 12.92 8.83 -2.96
CA LYS A 195 12.14 9.43 -4.07
C LYS A 195 11.12 8.53 -4.75
N SER A 196 10.84 7.33 -4.24
CA SER A 196 9.67 6.60 -4.73
C SER A 196 8.38 7.31 -4.32
N THR A 197 7.31 7.01 -5.05
CA THR A 197 6.01 7.67 -4.88
C THR A 197 4.90 6.65 -4.95
N LEU A 198 3.78 6.95 -4.30
CA LEU A 198 2.57 6.13 -4.30
C LEU A 198 1.35 7.04 -4.41
N ASN A 199 0.47 6.72 -5.34
CA ASN A 199 -0.94 7.12 -5.28
C ASN A 199 -1.73 5.94 -4.73
N GLY A 200 -2.27 6.05 -3.51
CA GLY A 200 -3.01 4.96 -2.88
C GLY A 200 -2.82 4.89 -1.37
N ARG A 201 -2.73 3.67 -0.84
CA ARG A 201 -2.65 3.41 0.61
C ARG A 201 -1.66 2.30 0.94
N VAL A 202 -1.00 2.42 2.09
CA VAL A 202 -0.15 1.36 2.67
C VAL A 202 -0.80 0.85 3.94
N LEU A 203 -1.20 -0.43 3.94
CA LEU A 203 -1.90 -1.08 5.04
C LEU A 203 -1.10 -2.32 5.46
N SER A 204 -0.44 -2.29 6.63
CA SER A 204 0.58 -3.26 7.04
C SER A 204 0.51 -3.73 8.50
#